data_AF-A0A828SXX8-F1
#
_entry.id   AF-A0A828SXX8-F1
#
_cell.length_a   1.000
_cell.length_b   1.000
_cell.length_c   1.000
_cell.angle_alpha   90.00
_cell.angle_beta   90.00
_cell.angle_gamma   90.00
#
_symmetry.space_group_name_H-M   'P 1'
#
loop_
_entity.id
_entity.type
_entity.pdbx_description
1 polymer ?
#
loop_
_entity_poly.entity_id
_entity_poly.type
_entity_poly.pdbx_seq_one_letter_code
_entity_poly.pdbx_strand_id
1 'polypeptide(L)'
;MMAYRIAYCKINYPLAYYAAYFGIRADAFSYALMCQGKETLNYHIKQYKSKGDQLSKKEQDVLKDMKIVQEMYARGFEFVPIDIYRAKAKMFQIVDGKLMPSLASIEGMGDKAAEAVEEAAKDGAYLSLDDFRQRTKVSKTVIDLMAELGLFGDLPQSNQLSLFDFT
;
A
#
# COMPACT_ATOMS: atom_id res chain seq x y z
N MET A 1 -18.63 -21.24 14.26
CA MET A 1 -17.31 -21.67 14.77
C MET A 1 -16.13 -20.83 14.26
N MET A 2 -16.09 -20.42 12.97
CA MET A 2 -14.97 -19.63 12.42
C MET A 2 -14.90 -18.17 12.94
N ALA A 3 -16.04 -17.51 13.14
CA ALA A 3 -16.08 -16.11 13.61
C ALA A 3 -15.42 -15.93 14.99
N TYR A 4 -15.55 -16.91 15.89
CA TYR A 4 -14.94 -16.86 17.22
C TYR A 4 -13.41 -16.92 17.15
N ARG A 5 -12.85 -17.74 16.25
CA ARG A 5 -11.40 -17.81 16.01
C ARG A 5 -10.86 -16.49 15.47
N ILE A 6 -11.57 -15.87 14.54
CA ILE A 6 -11.21 -14.55 14.01
C ILE A 6 -11.28 -13.48 15.10
N ALA A 7 -12.32 -13.48 15.93
CA ALA A 7 -12.47 -12.56 17.05
C ALA A 7 -11.35 -12.72 18.08
N TYR A 8 -10.95 -13.95 18.39
CA TYR A 8 -9.81 -14.24 19.26
C TYR A 8 -8.52 -13.62 18.72
N CYS A 9 -8.23 -13.78 17.43
CA CYS A 9 -7.06 -13.15 16.80
C CYS A 9 -7.18 -11.63 16.79
N LYS A 10 -8.36 -11.06 16.57
CA LYS A 10 -8.58 -9.62 16.60
C LYS A 10 -8.29 -8.99 17.96
N ILE A 11 -8.42 -9.74 19.06
CA ILE A 11 -8.17 -9.27 20.42
C ILE A 11 -6.72 -9.53 20.82
N ASN A 12 -6.23 -10.76 20.65
CA ASN A 12 -4.92 -11.19 21.15
C ASN A 12 -3.76 -10.93 20.17
N TYR A 13 -4.04 -10.89 18.86
CA TYR A 13 -3.06 -10.71 17.79
C TYR A 13 -3.54 -9.65 16.78
N PRO A 14 -3.80 -8.40 17.22
CA PRO A 14 -4.45 -7.38 16.40
C PRO A 14 -3.71 -7.08 15.10
N LEU A 15 -2.37 -6.94 15.12
CA LEU A 15 -1.58 -6.68 13.91
C LEU A 15 -1.68 -7.81 12.88
N ALA A 16 -1.60 -9.07 13.32
CA ALA A 16 -1.75 -10.22 12.43
C ALA A 16 -3.17 -10.31 11.85
N TYR A 17 -4.18 -9.95 12.65
CA TYR A 17 -5.56 -9.84 12.18
C TYR A 17 -5.69 -8.77 11.09
N TYR A 18 -5.15 -7.56 11.31
CA TYR A 18 -5.21 -6.48 10.32
C TYR A 18 -4.43 -6.84 9.05
N ALA A 19 -3.24 -7.43 9.17
CA ALA A 19 -2.43 -7.88 8.04
C ALA A 19 -3.22 -8.89 7.17
N ALA A 20 -3.82 -9.89 7.79
CA ALA A 20 -4.62 -10.89 7.10
C ALA A 20 -5.92 -10.31 6.52
N TYR A 21 -6.56 -9.38 7.24
CA TYR A 21 -7.78 -8.74 6.76
C TYR A 21 -7.51 -7.93 5.49
N PHE A 22 -6.49 -7.07 5.50
CA PHE A 22 -6.18 -6.22 4.35
C PHE A 22 -5.60 -7.01 3.18
N GLY A 23 -4.85 -8.09 3.43
CA GLY A 23 -4.29 -8.92 2.36
C GLY A 23 -5.29 -9.89 1.69
N ILE A 24 -6.41 -10.23 2.36
CA ILE A 24 -7.33 -11.29 1.87
C ILE A 24 -8.74 -10.77 1.61
N ARG A 25 -9.22 -9.77 2.36
CA ARG A 25 -10.64 -9.35 2.36
C ARG A 25 -10.88 -7.93 1.91
N ALA A 26 -9.86 -7.08 1.88
CA ALA A 26 -10.02 -5.69 1.53
C ALA A 26 -9.87 -5.52 0.01
N ASP A 27 -10.97 -5.74 -0.71
CA ASP A 27 -11.01 -5.69 -2.17
C ASP A 27 -10.87 -4.26 -2.72
N ALA A 28 -11.13 -3.24 -1.89
CA ALA A 28 -11.14 -1.83 -2.29
C ALA A 28 -10.17 -0.97 -1.46
N PHE A 29 -9.12 -1.59 -0.92
CA PHE A 29 -8.08 -0.89 -0.18
C PHE A 29 -7.26 0.01 -1.09
N SER A 30 -7.04 1.27 -0.68
CA SER A 30 -6.16 2.21 -1.38
C SER A 30 -5.16 2.80 -0.42
N TYR A 31 -3.87 2.55 -0.69
CA TYR A 31 -2.77 3.09 0.09
C TYR A 31 -2.81 4.63 0.20
N ALA A 32 -3.08 5.31 -0.91
CA ALA A 32 -3.12 6.78 -0.96
C ALA A 32 -4.23 7.39 -0.09
N LEU A 33 -5.36 6.69 0.08
CA LEU A 33 -6.47 7.17 0.89
C LEU A 33 -6.39 6.74 2.35
N MET A 34 -5.82 5.57 2.62
CA MET A 34 -5.92 4.91 3.92
C MET A 34 -4.63 4.99 4.76
N CYS A 35 -3.46 5.08 4.13
CA CYS A 35 -2.17 5.01 4.82
C CYS A 35 -1.54 6.39 5.09
N GLN A 36 -2.18 7.49 4.68
CA GLN A 36 -1.70 8.87 4.87
C GLN A 36 -2.01 9.44 6.28
N GLY A 37 -2.17 8.57 7.28
CA GLY A 37 -2.47 8.94 8.65
C GLY A 37 -3.96 9.09 8.99
N LYS A 38 -4.21 9.23 10.29
CA LYS A 38 -5.56 9.22 10.89
C LYS A 38 -6.43 10.41 10.46
N GLU A 39 -5.85 11.60 10.35
CA GLU A 39 -6.58 12.82 10.01
C GLU A 39 -7.08 12.78 8.56
N THR A 40 -6.20 12.43 7.64
CA THR A 40 -6.50 12.26 6.21
C THR A 40 -7.59 11.20 6.01
N LEU A 41 -7.47 10.05 6.68
CA LEU A 41 -8.51 9.01 6.63
C LEU A 41 -9.86 9.54 7.12
N ASN A 42 -9.90 10.24 8.25
CA ASN A 42 -11.15 10.77 8.82
C ASN A 42 -11.78 11.82 7.90
N TYR A 43 -10.96 12.63 7.22
CA TYR A 43 -11.41 13.58 6.21
C TYR A 43 -12.11 12.84 5.06
N HIS A 44 -11.48 11.82 4.48
CA HIS A 44 -12.10 11.02 3.41
C HIS A 44 -13.38 10.32 3.88
N ILE A 45 -13.38 9.70 5.06
CA ILE A 45 -14.59 9.08 5.64
C ILE A 45 -15.74 10.08 5.73
N LYS A 46 -15.47 11.32 6.13
CA LYS A 46 -16.48 12.38 6.22
C LYS A 46 -17.05 12.73 4.84
N GLN A 47 -16.20 12.85 3.82
CA GLN A 47 -16.59 13.10 2.43
C GLN A 47 -17.48 11.98 1.88
N TYR A 48 -17.12 10.72 2.11
CA TYR A 48 -17.95 9.59 1.69
C TYR A 48 -19.29 9.56 2.44
N LYS A 49 -19.28 9.82 3.76
CA LYS A 49 -20.52 9.89 4.55
C LYS A 49 -21.45 11.03 4.11
N SER A 50 -20.92 12.19 3.70
CA SER A 50 -21.77 13.28 3.22
C SER A 50 -22.49 12.98 1.90
N LYS A 51 -21.98 12.03 1.11
CA LYS A 51 -22.67 11.56 -0.11
C LYS A 51 -23.89 10.68 0.20
N GLY A 52 -24.00 10.13 1.41
CA GLY A 52 -25.15 9.32 1.84
C GLY A 52 -25.48 8.18 0.87
N ASP A 53 -26.74 8.12 0.44
CA ASP A 53 -27.24 7.06 -0.46
C ASP A 53 -26.76 7.17 -1.92
N GLN A 54 -26.01 8.23 -2.27
CA GLN A 54 -25.43 8.39 -3.61
C GLN A 54 -24.13 7.61 -3.80
N LEU A 55 -23.65 6.92 -2.76
CA LEU A 55 -22.44 6.11 -2.82
C LEU A 55 -22.62 4.93 -3.77
N SER A 56 -21.75 4.85 -4.77
CA SER A 56 -21.65 3.66 -5.60
C SER A 56 -21.22 2.45 -4.77
N LYS A 57 -21.53 1.24 -5.25
CA LYS A 57 -21.14 0.00 -4.56
C LYS A 57 -19.64 -0.07 -4.25
N LYS A 58 -18.79 0.39 -5.19
CA LYS A 58 -17.34 0.48 -4.99
C LYS A 58 -16.98 1.44 -3.85
N GLU A 59 -17.59 2.62 -3.78
CA GLU A 59 -17.33 3.58 -2.71
C GLU A 59 -17.83 3.09 -1.34
N GLN A 60 -18.90 2.28 -1.31
CA GLN A 60 -19.36 1.62 -0.08
C GLN A 60 -18.33 0.59 0.42
N ASP A 61 -17.74 -0.19 -0.49
CA ASP A 61 -16.67 -1.15 -0.16
C ASP A 61 -15.41 -0.42 0.33
N VAL A 62 -14.99 0.66 -0.34
CA VAL A 62 -13.91 1.54 0.15
C VAL A 62 -14.22 2.06 1.56
N LEU A 63 -15.43 2.58 1.80
CA LEU A 63 -15.82 3.10 3.11
C LEU A 63 -15.82 2.03 4.20
N LYS A 64 -16.16 0.78 3.85
CA LYS A 64 -16.12 -0.36 4.76
C LYS A 64 -14.67 -0.66 5.17
N ASP A 65 -13.74 -0.69 4.23
CA ASP A 65 -12.32 -0.92 4.51
C ASP A 65 -11.71 0.26 5.28
N MET A 66 -12.07 1.50 4.93
CA MET A 66 -11.67 2.70 5.69
C MET A 66 -12.07 2.63 7.17
N LYS A 67 -13.23 2.05 7.51
CA LYS A 67 -13.64 1.89 8.92
C LYS A 67 -12.75 0.91 9.69
N ILE A 68 -12.27 -0.15 9.04
CA ILE A 68 -11.34 -1.10 9.66
C ILE A 68 -9.98 -0.44 9.89
N VAL A 69 -9.54 0.37 8.92
CA VAL A 69 -8.33 1.18 9.09
C VAL A 69 -8.48 2.22 10.21
N GLN A 70 -9.64 2.87 10.30
CA GLN A 70 -9.94 3.80 11.39
C GLN A 70 -9.89 3.10 12.76
N GLU A 71 -10.42 1.88 12.85
CA GLU A 71 -10.32 1.05 14.05
C GLU A 71 -8.86 0.72 14.39
N MET A 72 -8.04 0.37 13.39
CA MET A 72 -6.61 0.10 13.58
C MET A 72 -5.88 1.31 14.16
N TYR A 73 -6.08 2.50 13.58
CA TYR A 73 -5.51 3.75 14.11
C TYR A 73 -6.04 4.10 15.50
N ALA A 74 -7.31 3.83 15.80
CA ALA A 74 -7.89 4.06 17.12
C ALA A 74 -7.29 3.15 18.20
N ARG A 75 -6.81 1.97 17.82
CA ARG A 75 -6.08 1.04 18.71
C ARG A 75 -4.60 1.39 18.87
N GLY A 76 -4.11 2.44 18.22
CA GLY A 76 -2.72 2.90 18.31
C GLY A 76 -1.74 2.19 17.37
N PHE A 77 -2.24 1.42 16.40
CA PHE A 77 -1.40 0.86 15.34
C PHE A 77 -1.31 1.81 14.16
N GLU A 78 -0.18 1.78 13.49
CA GLU A 78 0.12 2.66 12.36
C GLU A 78 0.60 1.84 11.16
N PHE A 79 0.45 2.43 9.96
CA PHE A 79 1.16 1.90 8.80
C PHE A 79 2.55 2.49 8.71
N VAL A 80 3.47 1.68 8.21
CA VAL A 80 4.75 2.18 7.69
C VAL A 80 4.62 2.38 6.18
N PRO A 81 5.38 3.31 5.60
CA PRO A 81 5.45 3.44 4.15
C PRO A 81 5.89 2.12 3.50
N ILE A 82 5.44 1.91 2.27
CA ILE A 82 5.82 0.73 1.49
C ILE A 82 7.31 0.83 1.17
N ASP A 83 8.06 -0.18 1.59
CA ASP A 83 9.44 -0.36 1.18
C ASP A 83 9.48 -1.26 -0.06
N ILE A 84 9.86 -0.71 -1.22
CA ILE A 84 9.89 -1.43 -2.49
C ILE A 84 10.83 -2.65 -2.51
N TYR A 85 11.76 -2.75 -1.56
CA TYR A 85 12.70 -3.88 -1.45
C TYR A 85 12.21 -4.97 -0.52
N ARG A 86 11.36 -4.63 0.45
CA ARG A 86 10.87 -5.57 1.48
C ARG A 86 9.42 -5.95 1.30
N ALA A 87 8.60 -5.08 0.71
CA ALA A 87 7.17 -5.28 0.56
C ALA A 87 6.85 -6.52 -0.28
N LYS A 88 5.82 -7.24 0.13
CA LYS A 88 5.30 -8.39 -0.62
C LYS A 88 4.28 -7.95 -1.64
N ALA A 89 4.15 -8.73 -2.71
CA ALA A 89 3.20 -8.45 -3.77
C ALA A 89 1.77 -8.30 -3.23
N LYS A 90 1.29 -9.28 -2.45
CA LYS A 90 -0.11 -9.37 -1.99
C LYS A 90 -0.28 -9.31 -0.47
N MET A 91 0.76 -9.65 0.28
CA MET A 91 0.67 -9.80 1.73
C MET A 91 1.11 -8.53 2.46
N PHE A 92 0.32 -8.11 3.44
CA PHE A 92 0.73 -7.09 4.39
C PHE A 92 1.69 -7.71 5.40
N GLN A 93 2.73 -6.98 5.77
CA GLN A 93 3.77 -7.46 6.68
C GLN A 93 3.75 -6.68 7.99
N ILE A 94 4.18 -7.32 9.07
CA ILE A 94 4.37 -6.67 10.36
C ILE A 94 5.85 -6.30 10.46
N VAL A 95 6.13 -5.02 10.58
CA VAL A 95 7.49 -4.47 10.67
C VAL A 95 7.53 -3.52 11.86
N ASP A 96 8.41 -3.80 12.83
CA ASP A 96 8.61 -2.96 14.03
C ASP A 96 7.33 -2.62 14.80
N GLY A 97 6.41 -3.58 14.91
CA GLY A 97 5.12 -3.39 15.60
C GLY A 97 4.12 -2.53 14.82
N LYS A 98 4.42 -2.22 13.56
CA LYS A 98 3.55 -1.52 12.62
C LYS A 98 3.23 -2.40 11.42
N LEU A 99 2.34 -1.92 10.56
CA LEU A 99 1.87 -2.67 9.40
C LEU A 99 2.43 -2.08 8.11
N MET A 100 3.17 -2.86 7.33
CA MET A 100 3.64 -2.49 6.00
C MET A 100 2.63 -2.97 4.95
N PRO A 101 2.08 -2.06 4.14
CA PRO A 101 1.17 -2.42 3.05
C PRO A 101 1.83 -3.25 1.96
N SER A 102 1.01 -4.03 1.26
CA SER A 102 1.45 -4.79 0.09
C SER A 102 1.59 -3.89 -1.13
N LEU A 103 2.37 -4.31 -2.12
CA LEU A 103 2.52 -3.56 -3.38
C LEU A 103 1.20 -3.49 -4.15
N ALA A 104 0.39 -4.55 -4.12
CA ALA A 104 -0.94 -4.58 -4.72
C ALA A 104 -1.96 -3.61 -4.08
N SER A 105 -1.64 -3.03 -2.91
CA SER A 105 -2.49 -2.01 -2.27
C SER A 105 -2.40 -0.62 -2.91
N ILE A 106 -1.46 -0.46 -3.86
CA ILE A 106 -1.28 0.77 -4.63
C ILE A 106 -2.29 0.78 -5.77
N GLU A 107 -3.01 1.89 -5.92
CA GLU A 107 -4.03 2.02 -6.96
C GLU A 107 -3.42 1.87 -8.37
N GLY A 108 -4.02 1.01 -9.19
CA GLY A 108 -3.51 0.68 -10.52
C GLY A 108 -2.36 -0.33 -10.55
N MET A 109 -1.81 -0.73 -9.40
CA MET A 109 -0.85 -1.83 -9.32
C MET A 109 -1.57 -3.17 -9.42
N GLY A 110 -1.47 -3.82 -10.58
CA GLY A 110 -2.02 -5.17 -10.76
C GLY A 110 -1.18 -6.24 -10.08
N ASP A 111 -1.80 -7.38 -9.76
CA ASP A 111 -1.14 -8.56 -9.16
C ASP A 111 0.19 -8.92 -9.82
N LYS A 112 0.22 -9.00 -11.15
CA LYS A 112 1.43 -9.36 -11.91
C LYS A 112 2.52 -8.30 -11.81
N ALA A 113 2.14 -7.02 -11.74
CA ALA A 113 3.08 -5.92 -11.60
C ALA A 113 3.67 -5.92 -10.18
N ALA A 114 2.84 -6.13 -9.15
CA ALA A 114 3.30 -6.29 -7.77
C ALA A 114 4.24 -7.49 -7.60
N GLU A 115 3.94 -8.64 -8.22
CA GLU A 115 4.81 -9.82 -8.25
C GLU A 115 6.14 -9.53 -8.97
N ALA A 116 6.11 -8.79 -10.08
CA ALA A 116 7.32 -8.41 -10.81
C ALA A 116 8.22 -7.46 -9.99
N VAL A 117 7.64 -6.55 -9.21
CA VAL A 117 8.39 -5.68 -8.28
C VAL A 117 9.05 -6.50 -7.18
N GLU A 118 8.33 -7.46 -6.58
CA GLU A 118 8.91 -8.34 -5.55
C GLU A 118 10.06 -9.20 -6.11
N GLU A 119 9.94 -9.68 -7.36
CA GLU A 119 11.00 -10.46 -7.99
C GLU A 119 12.21 -9.60 -8.36
N ALA A 120 11.98 -8.43 -8.98
CA ALA A 120 13.06 -7.50 -9.30
C ALA A 120 13.75 -6.95 -8.04
N ALA A 121 13.08 -6.85 -6.90
CA ALA A 121 13.76 -6.50 -5.66
C ALA A 121 14.86 -7.50 -5.26
N LYS A 122 14.80 -8.77 -5.72
CA LYS A 122 15.79 -9.80 -5.43
C LYS A 122 17.07 -9.68 -6.25
N ASP A 123 17.01 -9.21 -7.50
CA ASP A 123 18.23 -9.08 -8.33
C ASP A 123 19.08 -7.85 -7.97
N GLY A 124 18.70 -7.09 -6.94
CA GLY A 124 19.48 -5.97 -6.41
C GLY A 124 18.75 -4.63 -6.47
N ALA A 125 19.40 -3.62 -5.88
CA ALA A 125 18.83 -2.29 -5.74
C ALA A 125 18.57 -1.64 -7.10
N TYR A 126 17.41 -1.00 -7.24
CA TYR A 126 17.08 -0.18 -8.41
C TYR A 126 18.05 1.00 -8.52
N LEU A 127 18.48 1.30 -9.74
CA LEU A 127 19.40 2.41 -10.01
C LEU A 127 18.68 3.73 -10.29
N SER A 128 17.50 3.67 -10.89
CA SER A 128 16.63 4.81 -11.21
C SER A 128 15.17 4.38 -11.38
N LEU A 129 14.27 5.34 -11.52
CA LEU A 129 12.88 5.07 -11.89
C LEU A 129 12.74 4.39 -13.26
N ASP A 130 13.62 4.70 -14.21
CA ASP A 130 13.65 4.03 -15.52
C ASP A 130 14.07 2.56 -15.40
N ASP A 131 15.07 2.26 -14.57
CA ASP A 131 15.46 0.88 -14.25
C ASP A 131 14.31 0.11 -13.59
N PHE A 132 13.68 0.73 -12.59
CA PHE A 132 12.49 0.19 -11.94
C PHE A 132 11.40 -0.13 -12.95
N ARG A 133 11.09 0.81 -13.86
CA ARG A 133 10.08 0.61 -14.90
C ARG A 133 10.41 -0.55 -15.84
N GLN A 134 11.65 -0.63 -16.30
CA GLN A 134 12.07 -1.67 -17.25
C GLN A 134 12.01 -3.07 -16.62
N ARG A 135 12.46 -3.19 -15.37
CA ARG A 135 12.51 -4.47 -14.65
C ARG A 135 11.12 -4.94 -14.22
N THR A 136 10.29 -4.03 -13.72
CA THR A 136 8.99 -4.37 -13.11
C THR A 136 7.82 -4.33 -14.09
N LYS A 137 7.99 -3.66 -15.25
CA LYS A 137 6.94 -3.42 -16.26
C LYS A 137 5.71 -2.70 -15.71
N VAL A 138 5.86 -1.99 -14.60
CA VAL A 138 4.82 -1.14 -14.00
C VAL A 138 4.51 0.02 -14.96
N SER A 139 3.23 0.42 -15.03
CA SER A 139 2.82 1.53 -15.88
C SER A 139 3.37 2.85 -15.35
N LYS A 140 3.59 3.82 -16.26
CA LYS A 140 4.12 5.14 -15.87
C LYS A 140 3.24 5.83 -14.82
N THR A 141 1.92 5.75 -14.98
CA THR A 141 0.96 6.33 -14.03
C THR A 141 1.11 5.79 -12.61
N VAL A 142 1.38 4.49 -12.46
CA VAL A 142 1.59 3.88 -11.14
C VAL A 142 2.95 4.29 -10.57
N ILE A 143 3.98 4.41 -11.40
CA ILE A 143 5.30 4.92 -10.98
C ILE A 143 5.20 6.38 -10.52
N ASP A 144 4.49 7.22 -11.27
CA ASP A 144 4.26 8.62 -10.91
C ASP A 144 3.54 8.71 -9.55
N LEU A 145 2.49 7.90 -9.34
CA LEU A 145 1.78 7.80 -8.05
C LEU A 145 2.71 7.32 -6.92
N MET A 146 3.53 6.30 -7.16
CA MET A 146 4.50 5.81 -6.18
C MET A 146 5.55 6.87 -5.82
N ALA A 147 5.95 7.71 -6.78
CA ALA A 147 6.85 8.83 -6.57
C ALA A 147 6.19 9.95 -5.76
N GLU A 148 4.94 10.30 -6.06
CA GLU A 148 4.15 11.26 -5.26
C GLU A 148 3.96 10.80 -3.81
N LEU A 149 3.83 9.48 -3.61
CA LEU A 149 3.74 8.86 -2.28
C LEU A 149 5.11 8.73 -1.58
N GLY A 150 6.20 9.16 -2.22
CA GLY A 150 7.55 9.14 -1.65
C GLY A 150 8.17 7.74 -1.51
N LEU A 151 7.64 6.72 -2.21
CA LEU A 151 8.08 5.33 -2.05
C LEU A 151 9.46 5.04 -2.65
N PHE A 152 9.92 5.90 -3.55
CA PHE A 152 11.22 5.78 -4.20
C PHE A 152 12.34 6.55 -3.47
N GLY A 153 12.03 7.29 -2.40
CA GLY A 153 13.01 8.06 -1.64
C GLY A 153 13.86 8.97 -2.54
N ASP A 154 15.18 8.76 -2.51
CA ASP A 154 16.19 9.53 -3.24
C ASP A 154 16.57 8.95 -4.62
N LEU A 155 15.79 8.00 -5.16
CA LEU A 155 16.10 7.41 -6.47
C LEU A 155 16.04 8.47 -7.59
N PRO A 156 17.09 8.61 -8.41
CA PRO A 156 17.08 9.54 -9.54
C PRO A 156 16.04 9.11 -10.58
N GLN A 157 15.44 10.10 -11.26
CA GLN A 157 14.43 9.81 -12.29
C GLN A 157 14.99 9.01 -13.47
N SER A 158 16.29 9.13 -13.76
CA SER A 158 16.95 8.53 -14.92
C SER A 158 18.37 8.10 -14.57
N ASN A 159 18.85 7.02 -15.20
CA ASN A 159 20.24 6.56 -15.17
C ASN A 159 21.15 7.45 -16.03
N GLN A 160 21.06 8.78 -15.95
CA GLN A 160 22.01 9.66 -16.63
C GLN A 160 23.32 9.73 -15.85
N LEU A 161 24.11 8.65 -15.94
CA LEU A 161 25.56 8.76 -15.92
C LEU A 161 25.98 9.17 -17.33
N SER A 162 26.08 10.47 -17.58
CA SER A 162 26.76 10.99 -18.76
C SER A 162 28.24 10.65 -18.65
N LEU A 163 28.67 9.60 -19.37
CA LEU A 163 30.10 9.29 -19.62
C LEU A 163 30.84 10.42 -20.38
N PHE A 164 30.14 11.49 -20.76
CA PHE A 164 30.67 12.65 -21.48
C PHE A 164 30.94 13.88 -20.61
N ASP A 165 30.62 13.85 -19.30
CA ASP A 165 30.92 14.99 -18.39
C ASP A 165 32.37 14.96 -17.83
N PHE A 166 33.20 14.00 -18.28
CA PHE A 166 34.62 13.89 -17.90
C PHE A 166 35.61 14.28 -19.03
N THR A 167 35.21 15.15 -19.97
CA THR A 167 36.16 15.69 -20.98
C THR A 167 36.29 17.20 -20.89
#